data_AF-A0A2N3V1M9-F1
#
_entry.id   AF-A0A2N3V1M9-F1
#
_cell.length_a   1.000
_cell.length_b   1.000
_cell.length_c   1.000
_cell.angle_alpha   90.00
_cell.angle_beta   90.00
_cell.angle_gamma   90.00
#
_symmetry.space_group_name_H-M   'P 1'
#
loop_
_entity.id
_entity.type
_entity.pdbx_description
1 polymer ?
#
loop_
_entity_poly.entity_id
_entity_poly.type
_entity_poly.pdbx_seq_one_letter_code
_entity_poly.pdbx_strand_id
1 'polypeptide(L)'
;MKLLFIMLMVVLPTAAFSQEFRIKINGAEFPTDKIPEHVTFPQRVAKILIKKEKPDPTPRTFIVQIGEEEHSFKTDGTYQEVEFSHDVRDLVIYILGEKRENQGKPFILNKPR
;
A
#
# COMPACT_ATOMS: atom_id res chain seq x y z
N MET A 1 -9.90 -24.80 -33.30
CA MET A 1 -9.87 -24.73 -31.82
C MET A 1 -8.48 -24.57 -31.19
N LYS A 2 -7.36 -24.61 -31.94
CA LYS A 2 -6.01 -24.38 -31.37
C LYS A 2 -5.60 -22.90 -31.29
N LEU A 3 -6.11 -22.05 -32.19
CA LEU A 3 -5.79 -20.61 -32.23
C LEU A 3 -6.39 -19.80 -31.08
N LEU A 4 -7.55 -20.22 -30.54
CA LEU A 4 -8.22 -19.50 -29.45
C LEU A 4 -7.42 -19.58 -28.12
N PHE A 5 -6.72 -20.69 -27.89
CA PHE A 5 -5.90 -20.91 -26.68
C PHE A 5 -4.63 -20.06 -26.66
N ILE A 6 -4.02 -19.83 -27.83
CA ILE A 6 -2.80 -19.01 -27.95
C ILE A 6 -3.14 -17.54 -27.67
N MET A 7 -4.29 -17.07 -28.12
CA MET A 7 -4.73 -15.70 -27.85
C MET A 7 -5.02 -15.49 -26.35
N LEU A 8 -5.58 -16.49 -25.66
CA LEU A 8 -5.86 -16.41 -24.22
C LEU A 8 -4.59 -16.24 -23.37
N MET A 9 -3.47 -16.87 -23.75
CA MET A 9 -2.21 -16.76 -23.00
C MET A 9 -1.48 -15.42 -23.19
N VAL A 10 -1.71 -14.70 -24.28
CA VAL A 10 -1.04 -13.42 -24.54
C VAL A 10 -1.67 -12.27 -23.73
N VAL A 11 -2.96 -12.37 -23.37
CA VAL A 11 -3.68 -11.31 -22.64
C VAL A 11 -3.60 -11.44 -21.11
N LEU A 12 -3.03 -12.55 -20.59
CA LEU A 12 -3.12 -12.90 -19.17
C LEU A 12 -2.10 -12.27 -18.19
N PRO A 13 -0.97 -11.62 -18.55
CA PRO A 13 0.00 -11.25 -17.51
C PRO A 13 -0.10 -9.81 -16.97
N THR A 14 -1.05 -8.96 -17.39
CA THR A 14 -1.05 -7.56 -16.92
C THR A 14 -1.79 -7.31 -15.60
N ALA A 15 -2.49 -8.30 -15.05
CA ALA A 15 -3.33 -8.13 -13.86
C ALA A 15 -2.69 -8.58 -12.52
N ALA A 16 -1.42 -9.02 -12.49
CA ALA A 16 -0.92 -9.87 -11.40
C ALA A 16 0.06 -9.23 -10.39
N PHE A 17 0.28 -7.91 -10.37
CA PHE A 17 1.38 -7.33 -9.56
C PHE A 17 1.01 -6.23 -8.55
N SER A 18 -0.25 -6.14 -8.10
CA SER A 18 -0.52 -5.38 -6.87
C SER A 18 -0.19 -6.27 -5.68
N GLN A 19 0.89 -5.98 -4.96
CA GLN A 19 1.18 -6.60 -3.68
C GLN A 19 0.18 -6.11 -2.63
N GLU A 20 -0.23 -7.02 -1.75
CA GLU A 20 -1.17 -6.72 -0.67
C GLU A 20 -0.39 -6.19 0.55
N PHE A 21 -0.72 -4.97 0.97
CA PHE A 21 -0.19 -4.35 2.19
C PHE A 21 -1.32 -4.12 3.18
N ARG A 22 -0.97 -4.09 4.46
CA ARG A 22 -1.86 -3.68 5.53
C ARG A 22 -1.30 -2.47 6.24
N ILE A 23 -2.20 -1.60 6.65
CA ILE A 23 -1.90 -0.50 7.53
C ILE A 23 -2.69 -0.65 8.83
N LYS A 24 -2.11 -0.15 9.91
CA LYS A 24 -2.77 -0.02 11.20
C LYS A 24 -2.64 1.41 11.70
N ILE A 25 -3.78 2.00 12.01
CA ILE A 25 -3.92 3.38 12.47
C ILE A 25 -4.85 3.36 13.68
N ASN A 26 -4.39 3.90 14.81
CA ASN A 26 -5.16 3.98 16.07
C ASN A 26 -5.79 2.63 16.49
N GLY A 27 -5.06 1.52 16.27
CA GLY A 27 -5.53 0.18 16.62
C GLY A 27 -6.38 -0.52 15.55
N ALA A 28 -6.95 0.22 14.59
CA ALA A 28 -7.72 -0.34 13.49
C ALA A 28 -6.81 -0.75 12.32
N GLU A 29 -7.06 -1.91 11.73
CA GLU A 29 -6.22 -2.54 10.72
C GLU A 29 -6.98 -2.70 9.40
N PHE A 30 -6.39 -2.23 8.30
CA PHE A 30 -7.01 -2.19 6.99
C PHE A 30 -6.07 -2.73 5.90
N PRO A 31 -6.58 -3.49 4.92
CA PRO A 31 -5.89 -3.70 3.66
C PRO A 31 -5.80 -2.38 2.90
N THR A 32 -4.64 -2.03 2.34
CA THR A 32 -4.46 -0.75 1.63
C THR A 32 -5.31 -0.63 0.36
N ASP A 33 -5.65 -1.77 -0.26
CA ASP A 33 -6.51 -1.86 -1.45
C ASP A 33 -8.00 -1.77 -1.13
N LYS A 34 -8.39 -1.94 0.15
CA LYS A 34 -9.78 -2.04 0.61
C LYS A 34 -10.09 -1.15 1.82
N ILE A 35 -9.40 -0.02 1.96
CA ILE A 35 -9.77 0.98 2.96
C ILE A 35 -11.18 1.48 2.61
N PRO A 36 -12.20 1.23 3.46
CA PRO A 36 -13.56 1.59 3.11
C PRO A 36 -13.71 3.12 3.08
N GLU A 37 -14.43 3.65 2.09
CA GLU A 37 -14.60 5.11 1.93
C GLU A 37 -15.31 5.77 3.12
N HIS A 38 -16.15 5.01 3.83
CA HIS A 38 -16.87 5.47 5.02
C HIS A 38 -16.00 5.46 6.29
N VAL A 39 -14.80 4.88 6.25
CA VAL A 39 -13.87 4.95 7.38
C VAL A 39 -13.24 6.33 7.38
N THR A 40 -13.52 7.08 8.43
CA THR A 40 -12.95 8.40 8.67
C THR A 40 -12.05 8.39 9.89
N PHE A 41 -10.95 9.14 9.83
CA PHE A 41 -10.00 9.25 10.93
C PHE A 41 -10.18 10.63 11.59
N PRO A 42 -10.84 10.73 12.77
CA PRO A 42 -11.17 12.02 13.37
C PRO A 42 -9.96 12.77 13.91
N GLN A 43 -8.93 12.04 14.32
CA GLN A 43 -7.68 12.61 14.80
C GLN A 43 -6.68 12.75 13.67
N ARG A 44 -5.73 13.67 13.85
CA ARG A 44 -4.56 13.82 12.97
C ARG A 44 -3.87 12.47 12.79
N VAL A 45 -3.59 12.09 11.56
CA VAL A 45 -2.79 10.90 11.26
C VAL A 45 -1.42 11.40 10.82
N ALA A 46 -0.43 11.22 11.68
CA ALA A 46 0.98 11.46 11.36
C ALA A 46 1.81 10.18 11.47
N LYS A 47 1.22 9.08 11.97
CA LYS A 47 1.89 7.80 12.13
C LYS A 47 1.04 6.69 11.54
N ILE A 48 1.67 5.82 10.76
CA ILE A 48 1.04 4.64 10.19
C ILE A 48 1.94 3.44 10.50
N LEU A 49 1.37 2.38 11.06
CA LEU A 49 2.04 1.09 11.11
C LEU A 49 1.76 0.37 9.80
N ILE A 50 2.79 0.00 9.05
CA ILE A 50 2.65 -0.67 7.76
C ILE A 50 3.34 -2.03 7.77
N LYS A 51 2.74 -3.02 7.11
CA LYS A 51 3.38 -4.29 6.78
C LYS A 51 2.90 -4.80 5.43
N LYS A 52 3.65 -5.72 4.85
CA LYS A 52 3.17 -6.54 3.73
C LYS A 52 2.37 -7.73 4.27
N GLU A 53 1.23 -8.05 3.64
CA GLU A 53 0.35 -9.15 4.07
C GLU A 53 1.11 -10.49 4.08
N LYS A 54 1.80 -10.77 2.97
CA LYS A 54 2.67 -11.93 2.81
C LYS A 54 4.13 -11.46 2.82
N PRO A 55 4.93 -11.81 3.84
CA PRO A 55 6.33 -11.42 3.89
C PRO A 55 7.08 -11.97 2.68
N ASP A 56 8.09 -11.21 2.22
CA ASP A 56 8.97 -11.71 1.18
C ASP A 56 9.86 -12.82 1.73
N PRO A 57 10.22 -13.85 0.94
CA PRO A 57 11.18 -14.88 1.36
C PRO A 57 12.53 -14.30 1.78
N THR A 58 12.88 -13.16 1.19
CA THR A 58 14.02 -12.33 1.58
C THR A 58 13.48 -10.92 1.83
N PRO A 59 13.67 -10.34 3.03
CA PRO A 59 13.17 -9.00 3.33
C PRO A 59 13.62 -8.00 2.28
N ARG A 60 12.68 -7.21 1.76
CA ARG A 60 12.92 -6.15 0.78
C ARG A 60 12.58 -4.80 1.37
N THR A 61 13.17 -3.75 0.82
CA THR A 61 12.84 -2.38 1.20
C THR A 61 11.74 -1.85 0.29
N PHE A 62 10.77 -1.17 0.88
CA PHE A 62 9.70 -0.46 0.19
C PHE A 62 9.65 0.97 0.69
N ILE A 63 9.06 1.84 -0.11
CA ILE A 63 8.97 3.27 0.17
C ILE A 63 7.49 3.63 0.28
N VAL A 64 7.09 4.27 1.38
CA VAL A 64 5.81 4.97 1.48
C VAL A 64 6.05 6.42 1.05
N GLN A 65 5.33 6.87 0.04
CA GLN A 65 5.42 8.24 -0.46
C GLN A 65 4.09 8.98 -0.26
N ILE A 66 4.18 10.20 0.26
CA ILE A 66 3.05 11.13 0.44
C ILE A 66 3.52 12.51 -0.01
N GLY A 67 3.06 12.97 -1.18
CA GLY A 67 3.57 14.21 -1.78
C GLY A 67 5.07 14.13 -2.04
N GLU A 68 5.84 15.01 -1.40
CA GLU A 68 7.31 15.08 -1.45
C GLU A 68 8.00 14.30 -0.32
N GLU A 69 7.24 13.80 0.67
CA GLU A 69 7.78 13.06 1.81
C GLU A 69 7.85 11.55 1.49
N GLU A 70 9.02 10.94 1.71
CA GLU A 70 9.30 9.53 1.45
C GLU A 70 9.88 8.87 2.71
N HIS A 71 9.37 7.69 3.06
CA HIS A 71 9.88 6.90 4.17
C HIS A 71 10.04 5.44 3.76
N SER A 72 11.17 4.83 4.15
CA SER A 72 11.46 3.44 3.81
C SER A 72 11.08 2.49 4.94
N PHE A 73 10.57 1.31 4.59
CA PHE A 73 10.27 0.23 5.53
C PHE A 73 10.67 -1.13 4.95
N LYS A 74 10.87 -2.13 5.81
CA LYS A 74 11.24 -3.50 5.41
C LYS A 74 10.05 -4.45 5.51
N THR A 75 9.96 -5.41 4.60
CA THR A 75 8.94 -6.47 4.60
C THR A 75 9.39 -7.74 5.32
N ASP A 76 9.88 -7.58 6.56
CA ASP A 76 10.30 -8.69 7.42
C ASP A 76 9.12 -9.44 8.08
N GLY A 77 7.88 -9.11 7.71
CA GLY A 77 6.66 -9.69 8.27
C GLY A 77 6.15 -9.01 9.53
N THR A 78 6.85 -7.98 10.02
CA THR A 78 6.42 -7.19 11.19
C THR A 78 5.81 -5.85 10.77
N TYR A 79 5.07 -5.24 11.70
CA TYR A 79 4.59 -3.88 11.53
C TYR A 79 5.72 -2.89 11.76
N GLN A 80 5.99 -2.07 10.76
CA GLN A 80 6.98 -0.99 10.81
C GLN A 80 6.26 0.34 11.00
N GLU A 81 6.74 1.16 11.93
CA GLU A 81 6.21 2.50 12.12
C GLU A 81 6.80 3.47 11.10
N VAL A 82 5.92 4.18 10.40
CA VAL A 82 6.27 5.27 9.51
C VAL A 82 5.63 6.54 10.07
N GLU A 83 6.47 7.52 10.42
CA GLU A 83 6.07 8.80 10.99
C GLU A 83 6.31 9.93 9.98
N PHE A 84 5.29 10.75 9.79
CA PHE A 84 5.25 11.86 8.85
C PHE A 84 5.25 13.20 9.58
N SER A 85 5.85 14.21 8.96
CA SER A 85 5.94 15.56 9.51
C SER A 85 4.58 16.28 9.66
N HIS A 86 3.59 15.90 8.85
CA HIS A 86 2.29 16.56 8.72
C HIS A 86 1.12 15.57 8.84
N ASP A 87 -0.11 16.09 8.77
CA ASP A 87 -1.32 15.26 8.75
C ASP A 87 -1.52 14.66 7.35
N VAL A 88 -1.57 13.34 7.24
CA VAL A 88 -1.64 12.64 5.95
C VAL A 88 -3.05 12.34 5.47
N ARG A 89 -4.07 12.75 6.24
CA ARG A 89 -5.48 12.61 5.83
C ARG A 89 -5.80 13.47 4.61
N ASP A 90 -6.63 12.91 3.73
CA ASP A 90 -6.97 13.43 2.40
C ASP A 90 -5.78 13.55 1.42
N LEU A 91 -4.61 12.99 1.76
CA LEU A 91 -3.48 12.89 0.84
C LEU A 91 -3.43 11.50 0.20
N VAL A 92 -2.91 11.44 -1.02
CA VAL A 92 -2.69 10.18 -1.74
C VAL A 92 -1.41 9.54 -1.25
N ILE A 93 -1.51 8.31 -0.78
CA ILE A 93 -0.42 7.51 -0.24
C ILE A 93 -0.04 6.44 -1.26
N TYR A 94 1.23 6.40 -1.64
CA TYR A 94 1.80 5.41 -2.55
C TYR A 94 2.71 4.45 -1.79
N ILE A 95 2.73 3.19 -2.22
CA ILE A 95 3.71 2.20 -1.78
C ILE A 95 4.52 1.79 -3.00
N LEU A 96 5.81 2.10 -2.97
CA LEU A 96 6.74 1.89 -4.07
C LEU A 96 7.78 0.82 -3.72
N GLY A 97 8.25 0.12 -4.74
CA GLY A 97 9.42 -0.74 -4.65
C GLY A 97 10.73 0.05 -4.71
N GLU A 98 11.86 -0.64 -4.56
CA GLU A 98 13.20 -0.03 -4.64
C GLU A 98 13.48 0.64 -5.99
N LYS A 99 12.85 0.18 -7.08
CA LYS A 99 12.97 0.79 -8.42
C LYS A 99 11.88 1.84 -8.68
N ARG A 100 11.18 2.29 -7.64
CA ARG A 100 10.10 3.29 -7.69
C ARG A 100 8.89 2.89 -8.54
N GLU A 101 8.71 1.60 -8.76
CA GLU A 101 7.50 1.04 -9.34
C GLU A 101 6.40 0.95 -8.28
N ASN A 102 5.15 1.24 -8.66
CA ASN A 102 4.01 1.07 -7.76
C ASN A 102 3.84 -0.41 -7.41
N GLN A 103 3.90 -0.73 -6.12
CA GLN A 103 3.78 -2.10 -5.62
C GLN A 103 2.40 -2.39 -5.03
N GLY A 104 1.53 -1.39 -4.92
CA GLY A 104 0.13 -1.55 -4.49
C GLY A 104 -0.76 -0.47 -5.09
N LYS A 105 -2.07 -0.56 -4.85
CA LYS A 105 -3.02 0.49 -5.22
C LYS A 105 -2.80 1.72 -4.31
N PRO A 106 -2.66 2.93 -4.87
CA PRO A 106 -2.65 4.15 -4.06
C PRO A 106 -3.95 4.29 -3.27
N PHE A 107 -3.87 4.86 -2.07
CA PHE A 107 -5.01 4.98 -1.16
C PHE A 107 -5.04 6.33 -0.44
N ILE A 108 -6.18 6.65 0.16
CA ILE A 108 -6.43 7.92 0.86
C ILE A 108 -7.04 7.60 2.22
N LEU A 109 -6.70 8.38 3.24
CA LEU A 109 -7.29 8.31 4.58
C LEU A 109 -8.25 9.48 4.75
N ASN A 110 -9.56 9.22 4.83
CA ASN A 110 -10.55 10.30 4.84
C ASN A 110 -10.67 11.02 6.20
N LYS A 111 -10.88 12.33 6.18
CA LYS A 111 -11.33 13.10 7.37
C LYS A 111 -12.84 12.87 7.64
N PRO A 112 -13.31 13.11 8.89
CA PRO A 112 -14.74 13.23 9.15
C PRO A 112 -15.29 14.41 8.34
N ARG A 113 -16.43 14.21 7.70
CA ARG A 113 -17.17 15.29 7.05
C ARG A 113 -17.92 16.12 8.08
#